data_AF-A0A7J7K551-F1
#
_entry.id   AF-A0A7J7K551-F1
#
_cell.length_a   1.000
_cell.length_b   1.000
_cell.length_c   1.000
_cell.angle_alpha   90.00
_cell.angle_beta   90.00
_cell.angle_gamma   90.00
#
_symmetry.space_group_name_H-M   'P 1'
#
loop_
_entity.id
_entity.type
_entity.pdbx_description
1 polymer ?
#
loop_
_entity_poly.entity_id
_entity_poly.type
_entity_poly.pdbx_seq_one_letter_code
_entity_poly.pdbx_strand_id
1 'polypeptide(L)'
;MWTFSCSCHIAMRWGSLCYGALRQQTLCSSVGHTPNLTIRIASTSKWSTRHYAVQTDNKKPVIPLELIRNIGISAHVDSGKTTLTERILYYTGRLAAMHEVKGKDGVGAKMDSMELERERGITIQSAATYTTWKDNNINIIDTPGHVDFTVEVERALRVLDGAVLVLCSVGGVQSQTLTVNRQMKRYNVPCIAFINKLDRMGADPYRVVRQLRTKLGHNAAFLHLPIGLESECEGIVDLIEQKALYFEGAQGTEVVEKEIPEDMLEEVEEKRHELIEHLSNADDILGEMFLEEKTPTVSDIKAAIRRATIAKAFTPVMVGTALKNKGVQPLLDGVIDYLLNQMKLLITG
;
A
#
# COMPACT_ATOMS: atom_id res chain seq x y z
N MET A 1 -41.73 41.64 28.51
CA MET A 1 -42.74 42.11 27.54
C MET A 1 -42.79 41.09 26.40
N TRP A 2 -43.69 40.09 26.48
CA TRP A 2 -44.01 39.03 25.48
C TRP A 2 -42.84 38.14 24.98
N THR A 3 -42.75 36.81 25.09
CA THR A 3 -43.61 35.65 25.50
C THR A 3 -44.82 35.27 24.63
N PHE A 4 -44.63 34.23 23.79
CA PHE A 4 -45.57 33.21 23.27
C PHE A 4 -44.68 32.07 22.72
N SER A 5 -44.77 30.76 22.99
CA SER A 5 -45.66 29.90 23.82
C SER A 5 -47.03 29.48 23.23
N CYS A 6 -47.09 28.32 22.56
CA CYS A 6 -48.27 27.44 22.61
C CYS A 6 -47.94 25.96 22.32
N SER A 7 -48.68 25.05 22.93
CA SER A 7 -48.45 23.59 22.97
C SER A 7 -49.65 22.83 22.42
N CYS A 8 -49.46 21.61 21.90
CA CYS A 8 -50.49 20.57 22.00
C CYS A 8 -49.92 19.13 21.93
N HIS A 9 -50.45 18.26 22.78
CA HIS A 9 -50.23 16.81 22.77
C HIS A 9 -51.22 16.11 21.83
N ILE A 10 -50.90 14.89 21.36
CA ILE A 10 -51.57 13.63 21.75
C ILE A 10 -50.92 12.44 21.01
N ALA A 11 -50.96 11.26 21.64
CA ALA A 11 -50.30 10.03 21.19
C ALA A 11 -51.25 9.01 20.54
N MET A 12 -50.72 8.16 19.65
CA MET A 12 -51.13 6.77 19.34
C MET A 12 -50.11 6.22 18.30
N ARG A 13 -49.27 5.20 18.52
CA ARG A 13 -49.43 3.82 19.03
C ARG A 13 -49.94 2.82 17.99
N TRP A 14 -49.05 2.36 17.10
CA TRP A 14 -49.13 1.08 16.39
C TRP A 14 -47.71 0.51 16.21
N GLY A 15 -47.45 -0.80 16.34
CA GLY A 15 -48.35 -1.90 16.65
C GLY A 15 -48.13 -3.09 15.70
N SER A 16 -47.41 -4.11 16.18
CA SER A 16 -47.05 -5.32 15.43
C SER A 16 -48.23 -6.13 14.88
N LEU A 17 -48.08 -6.65 13.66
CA LEU A 17 -48.91 -7.69 13.00
C LEU A 17 -47.91 -8.57 12.21
N CYS A 18 -47.66 -9.86 12.45
CA CYS A 18 -48.38 -10.95 13.15
C CYS A 18 -49.61 -11.51 12.41
N TYR A 19 -49.42 -12.72 11.86
CA TYR A 19 -50.40 -13.79 11.57
C TYR A 19 -51.58 -13.55 10.60
N GLY A 20 -51.89 -14.57 9.78
CA GLY A 20 -53.16 -14.62 9.03
C GLY A 20 -53.21 -15.54 7.81
N ALA A 21 -53.02 -16.85 7.98
CA ALA A 21 -53.39 -17.81 6.93
C ALA A 21 -54.87 -18.19 7.05
N LEU A 22 -55.68 -18.11 5.99
CA LEU A 22 -56.99 -18.79 5.92
C LEU A 22 -57.57 -18.92 4.49
N ARG A 23 -57.67 -20.20 4.07
CA ARG A 23 -58.70 -20.86 3.22
C ARG A 23 -59.31 -20.20 1.97
N GLN A 24 -59.17 -20.97 0.88
CA GLN A 24 -60.24 -21.48 -0.01
C GLN A 24 -61.38 -20.54 -0.47
N GLN A 25 -61.52 -20.42 -1.80
CA GLN A 25 -62.69 -21.00 -2.47
C GLN A 25 -62.40 -21.37 -3.95
N THR A 26 -63.14 -22.36 -4.43
CA THR A 26 -63.00 -23.05 -5.72
C THR A 26 -63.84 -22.42 -6.83
N LEU A 27 -63.39 -22.56 -8.08
CA LEU A 27 -64.29 -22.77 -9.23
C LEU A 27 -63.58 -23.60 -10.32
N CYS A 28 -64.36 -24.38 -11.06
CA CYS A 28 -63.93 -25.51 -11.89
C CYS A 28 -64.62 -25.47 -13.26
N SER A 29 -64.00 -25.97 -14.34
CA SER A 29 -64.66 -26.80 -15.40
C SER A 29 -63.79 -26.99 -16.68
N SER A 30 -64.16 -28.02 -17.48
CA SER A 30 -63.54 -28.52 -18.75
C SER A 30 -62.13 -29.12 -18.61
N VAL A 31 -61.85 -30.43 -18.70
CA VAL A 31 -62.42 -31.63 -19.38
C VAL A 31 -62.08 -31.74 -20.87
N GLY A 32 -61.25 -32.73 -21.24
CA GLY A 32 -60.92 -33.03 -22.65
C GLY A 32 -59.94 -34.20 -22.91
N HIS A 33 -60.48 -35.44 -22.90
CA HIS A 33 -59.97 -36.66 -23.58
C HIS A 33 -58.69 -37.41 -23.11
N THR A 34 -58.80 -38.74 -23.17
CA THR A 34 -57.76 -39.79 -23.02
C THR A 34 -57.81 -40.70 -24.29
N PRO A 35 -56.88 -41.66 -24.54
CA PRO A 35 -56.83 -42.92 -23.78
C PRO A 35 -55.44 -43.57 -23.55
N ASN A 36 -55.36 -44.28 -22.41
CA ASN A 36 -54.65 -45.55 -22.17
C ASN A 36 -53.17 -45.75 -22.55
N LEU A 37 -52.30 -45.77 -21.53
CA LEU A 37 -51.43 -46.93 -21.31
C LEU A 37 -51.39 -47.30 -19.82
N THR A 38 -51.63 -48.58 -19.52
CA THR A 38 -51.79 -49.12 -18.17
C THR A 38 -50.43 -49.38 -17.51
N ILE A 39 -50.20 -48.89 -16.29
CA ILE A 39 -49.12 -49.40 -15.43
C ILE A 39 -49.70 -49.74 -14.04
N ARG A 40 -49.70 -51.04 -13.75
CA ARG A 40 -49.99 -51.58 -12.41
C ARG A 40 -48.85 -51.22 -11.46
N ILE A 41 -49.19 -50.91 -10.21
CA ILE A 41 -48.19 -50.77 -9.13
C ILE A 41 -47.57 -52.14 -8.88
N ALA A 42 -46.32 -52.32 -9.31
CA ALA A 42 -45.47 -53.44 -8.92
C ALA A 42 -44.55 -52.99 -7.78
N SER A 43 -44.48 -53.79 -6.72
CA SER A 43 -43.65 -53.53 -5.56
C SER A 43 -42.17 -53.86 -5.82
N THR A 44 -41.30 -53.36 -4.93
CA THR A 44 -39.89 -53.75 -4.78
C THR A 44 -38.95 -53.47 -5.96
N SER A 45 -38.09 -52.46 -5.82
CA SER A 45 -36.66 -52.69 -5.51
C SER A 45 -35.83 -51.39 -5.58
N LYS A 46 -34.72 -51.40 -4.83
CA LYS A 46 -33.68 -50.37 -4.67
C LYS A 46 -33.55 -49.36 -5.83
N TRP A 47 -33.90 -48.10 -5.57
CA TRP A 47 -33.50 -46.99 -6.43
C TRP A 47 -31.98 -46.79 -6.33
N SER A 48 -31.27 -47.04 -7.43
CA SER A 48 -29.86 -46.70 -7.54
C SER A 48 -29.71 -45.19 -7.74
N THR A 49 -29.40 -44.45 -6.67
CA THR A 49 -29.07 -43.03 -6.76
C THR A 49 -27.79 -42.88 -7.58
N ARG A 50 -27.90 -42.61 -8.89
CA ARG A 50 -26.75 -42.19 -9.71
C ARG A 50 -26.20 -40.93 -9.08
N HIS A 51 -25.04 -41.05 -8.43
CA HIS A 51 -24.35 -39.91 -7.87
C HIS A 51 -23.86 -39.07 -9.05
N TYR A 52 -24.57 -37.97 -9.33
CA TYR A 52 -23.98 -36.88 -10.10
C TYR A 52 -22.86 -36.30 -9.23
N ALA A 53 -21.64 -36.77 -9.46
CA ALA A 53 -20.46 -36.13 -8.94
C ALA A 53 -20.36 -34.74 -9.58
N VAL A 54 -20.80 -33.72 -8.85
CA VAL A 54 -20.53 -32.34 -9.23
C VAL A 54 -19.03 -32.13 -9.01
N GLN A 55 -18.25 -32.22 -10.10
CA GLN A 55 -16.85 -31.79 -10.09
C GLN A 55 -16.82 -30.28 -9.84
N THR A 56 -16.64 -29.89 -8.58
CA THR A 56 -16.41 -28.49 -8.18
C THR A 56 -14.93 -28.11 -8.35
N ASP A 57 -14.31 -28.52 -9.46
CA ASP A 57 -12.95 -28.10 -9.84
C ASP A 57 -13.00 -26.73 -10.50
N ASN A 58 -13.31 -25.71 -9.68
CA ASN A 58 -13.06 -24.31 -10.02
C ASN A 58 -12.99 -23.43 -8.76
N LYS A 59 -12.28 -23.90 -7.73
CA LYS A 59 -11.82 -23.01 -6.66
C LYS A 59 -10.76 -22.08 -7.24
N LYS A 60 -11.11 -20.81 -7.46
CA LYS A 60 -10.12 -19.74 -7.61
C LYS A 60 -9.12 -19.86 -6.45
N PRO A 61 -7.80 -19.78 -6.68
CA PRO A 61 -6.83 -19.91 -5.60
C PRO A 61 -7.11 -18.84 -4.54
N VAL A 62 -7.38 -19.27 -3.32
CA VAL A 62 -7.58 -18.36 -2.18
C VAL A 62 -6.21 -17.87 -1.78
N ILE A 63 -5.95 -16.58 -2.01
CA ILE A 63 -4.66 -15.97 -1.72
C ILE A 63 -4.56 -15.79 -0.19
N PRO A 64 -3.51 -16.31 0.46
CA PRO A 64 -3.32 -16.13 1.90
C PRO A 64 -3.30 -14.66 2.31
N LEU A 65 -3.94 -14.33 3.44
CA LEU A 65 -3.94 -12.97 3.99
C LEU A 65 -2.53 -12.44 4.31
N GLU A 66 -1.58 -13.35 4.52
CA GLU A 66 -0.17 -13.03 4.70
C GLU A 66 0.51 -12.42 3.47
N LEU A 67 -0.02 -12.70 2.27
CA LEU A 67 0.48 -12.22 0.98
C LEU A 67 -0.26 -10.97 0.48
N ILE A 68 -1.15 -10.39 1.29
CA ILE A 68 -1.88 -9.16 0.95
C ILE A 68 -1.26 -7.97 1.70
N ARG A 69 -1.08 -6.84 1.00
CA ARG A 69 -0.66 -5.53 1.53
C ARG A 69 -1.63 -4.45 1.07
N ASN A 70 -2.20 -3.66 1.98
CA ASN A 70 -2.90 -2.43 1.62
C ASN A 70 -2.00 -1.23 1.96
N ILE A 71 -1.47 -0.55 0.92
CA ILE A 71 -0.54 0.58 1.08
C ILE A 71 -1.10 1.89 0.52
N GLY A 72 -0.82 2.99 1.23
CA GLY A 72 -1.06 4.34 0.72
C GLY A 72 0.22 5.00 0.24
N ILE A 73 0.20 5.67 -0.90
CA ILE A 73 1.29 6.54 -1.33
C ILE A 73 0.90 7.98 -0.95
N SER A 74 1.69 8.58 -0.05
CA SER A 74 1.38 9.88 0.58
C SER A 74 2.59 10.81 0.57
N ALA A 75 2.40 12.10 0.28
CA ALA A 75 3.50 13.04 0.07
C ALA A 75 3.01 14.48 -0.06
N HIS A 76 3.93 15.44 0.03
CA HIS A 76 3.70 16.81 -0.44
C HIS A 76 3.37 16.87 -1.95
N VAL A 77 2.85 18.02 -2.40
CA VAL A 77 2.66 18.36 -3.82
C VAL A 77 3.99 18.22 -4.58
N ASP A 78 3.97 17.95 -5.87
CA ASP A 78 5.16 17.85 -6.74
C ASP A 78 6.31 16.93 -6.21
N SER A 79 6.03 16.03 -5.27
CA SER A 79 7.02 15.05 -4.77
C SER A 79 7.10 13.79 -5.64
N GLY A 80 6.23 13.68 -6.67
CA GLY A 80 6.24 12.59 -7.64
C GLY A 80 5.51 11.32 -7.19
N LYS A 81 4.41 11.44 -6.44
CA LYS A 81 3.53 10.31 -6.05
C LYS A 81 3.02 9.56 -7.27
N THR A 82 2.24 10.23 -8.11
CA THR A 82 1.61 9.66 -9.30
C THR A 82 2.63 9.00 -10.22
N THR A 83 3.78 9.65 -10.44
CA THR A 83 4.90 9.07 -11.19
C THR A 83 5.42 7.78 -10.56
N LEU A 84 5.62 7.73 -9.24
CA LEU A 84 6.03 6.52 -8.52
C LEU A 84 4.97 5.41 -8.63
N THR A 85 3.69 5.75 -8.45
CA THR A 85 2.56 4.83 -8.62
C THR A 85 2.54 4.22 -10.02
N GLU A 86 2.77 5.02 -11.06
CA GLU A 86 2.86 4.54 -12.44
C GLU A 86 4.08 3.66 -12.70
N ARG A 87 5.27 4.00 -12.16
CA ARG A 87 6.44 3.11 -12.25
C ARG A 87 6.18 1.77 -11.59
N ILE A 88 5.53 1.75 -10.42
CA ILE A 88 5.11 0.53 -9.74
C ILE A 88 4.18 -0.31 -10.62
N LEU A 89 3.16 0.30 -11.23
CA LEU A 89 2.22 -0.39 -12.12
C LEU A 89 2.89 -0.89 -13.41
N TYR A 90 3.92 -0.23 -13.91
CA TYR A 90 4.71 -0.72 -15.05
C TYR A 90 5.55 -1.93 -14.68
N TYR A 91 6.37 -1.85 -13.63
CA TYR A 91 7.25 -2.95 -13.21
C TYR A 91 6.50 -4.22 -12.77
N THR A 92 5.26 -4.07 -12.33
CA THR A 92 4.36 -5.18 -12.00
C THR A 92 3.52 -5.68 -13.19
N GLY A 93 3.83 -5.23 -14.41
CA GLY A 93 3.22 -5.70 -15.66
C GLY A 93 1.79 -5.19 -15.91
N ARG A 94 1.30 -4.19 -15.15
CA ARG A 94 -0.05 -3.63 -15.31
C ARG A 94 -0.17 -2.50 -16.32
N LEU A 95 0.92 -1.83 -16.63
CA LEU A 95 1.00 -0.84 -17.71
C LEU A 95 1.98 -1.34 -18.77
N ALA A 96 1.55 -1.35 -20.03
CA ALA A 96 2.41 -1.69 -21.17
C ALA A 96 3.35 -0.54 -21.57
N ALA A 97 3.02 0.70 -21.19
CA ALA A 97 3.80 1.89 -21.47
C ALA A 97 3.62 2.90 -20.32
N MET A 98 4.69 3.66 -20.04
CA MET A 98 4.70 4.69 -19.01
C MET A 98 4.56 6.08 -19.62
N HIS A 99 3.80 6.96 -18.98
CA HIS A 99 3.58 8.34 -19.39
C HIS A 99 4.01 9.28 -18.25
N GLU A 100 4.08 10.58 -18.52
CA GLU A 100 4.35 11.60 -17.50
C GLU A 100 3.11 12.46 -17.26
N VAL A 101 2.87 12.81 -16.00
CA VAL A 101 1.77 13.69 -15.54
C VAL A 101 1.69 15.00 -16.36
N LYS A 102 2.84 15.55 -16.76
CA LYS A 102 2.95 16.73 -17.66
C LYS A 102 3.87 16.46 -18.85
N GLY A 103 3.79 15.26 -19.42
CA GLY A 103 4.54 14.89 -20.62
C GLY A 103 4.11 15.70 -21.85
N LYS A 104 5.00 15.84 -22.83
CA LYS A 104 4.71 16.50 -24.12
C LYS A 104 3.68 15.73 -24.96
N ASP A 105 3.41 14.48 -24.60
CA ASP A 105 2.60 13.53 -25.37
C ASP A 105 1.09 13.74 -25.16
N GLY A 106 0.68 14.61 -24.22
CA GLY A 106 -0.72 14.97 -23.97
C GLY A 106 -1.61 13.88 -23.34
N VAL A 107 -1.12 12.64 -23.22
CA VAL A 107 -1.86 11.50 -22.64
C VAL A 107 -2.08 11.68 -21.13
N GLY A 108 -1.09 12.24 -20.42
CA GLY A 108 -1.08 12.38 -18.97
C GLY A 108 -0.87 11.05 -18.24
N ALA A 109 -0.81 11.12 -16.90
CA ALA A 109 -0.76 9.92 -16.07
C ALA A 109 -2.10 9.17 -16.09
N LYS A 110 -2.09 7.84 -16.11
CA LYS A 110 -3.30 7.01 -16.14
C LYS A 110 -4.09 7.08 -14.83
N MET A 111 -3.40 7.34 -13.71
CA MET A 111 -4.00 7.48 -12.38
C MET A 111 -4.79 8.79 -12.24
N ASP A 112 -4.30 9.88 -12.84
CA ASP A 112 -4.99 11.16 -12.93
C ASP A 112 -6.03 11.08 -14.07
N SER A 113 -7.19 10.52 -13.73
CA SER A 113 -8.24 10.19 -14.71
C SER A 113 -9.13 11.37 -15.09
N MET A 114 -9.22 12.41 -14.23
CA MET A 114 -10.02 13.59 -14.52
C MET A 114 -9.27 14.58 -15.43
N GLU A 115 -10.01 15.25 -16.31
CA GLU A 115 -9.46 16.29 -17.19
C GLU A 115 -8.75 17.40 -16.40
N LEU A 116 -9.36 17.86 -15.30
CA LEU A 116 -8.77 18.87 -14.41
C LEU A 116 -7.49 18.40 -13.71
N GLU A 117 -7.38 17.10 -13.39
CA GLU A 117 -6.17 16.52 -12.80
C GLU A 117 -5.02 16.53 -13.81
N ARG A 118 -5.29 16.20 -15.08
CA ARG A 118 -4.31 16.24 -16.18
C ARG A 118 -3.87 17.66 -16.54
N GLU A 119 -4.81 18.59 -16.66
CA GLU A 119 -4.51 20.01 -16.93
C GLU A 119 -3.62 20.64 -15.85
N ARG A 120 -3.93 20.37 -14.58
CA ARG A 120 -3.20 20.93 -13.44
C ARG A 120 -1.98 20.11 -13.06
N GLY A 121 -1.93 18.84 -13.42
CA GLY A 121 -0.98 17.82 -12.98
C GLY A 121 -0.98 17.65 -11.46
N ILE A 122 -2.17 17.58 -10.86
CA ILE A 122 -2.37 17.32 -9.44
C ILE A 122 -3.42 16.23 -9.28
N THR A 123 -3.20 15.31 -8.35
CA THR A 123 -4.19 14.31 -7.95
C THR A 123 -5.20 14.96 -6.98
N ILE A 124 -6.50 14.86 -7.30
CA ILE A 124 -7.63 15.46 -6.57
C ILE A 124 -8.38 14.38 -5.79
N GLN A 125 -8.68 13.25 -6.42
CA GLN A 125 -9.33 12.11 -5.77
C GLN A 125 -8.34 10.98 -5.46
N SER A 126 -8.62 10.22 -4.40
CA SER A 126 -7.81 9.05 -4.07
C SER A 126 -8.02 7.94 -5.09
N ALA A 127 -6.97 7.55 -5.81
CA ALA A 127 -7.06 6.54 -6.86
C ALA A 127 -6.62 5.17 -6.33
N ALA A 128 -7.55 4.21 -6.29
CA ALA A 128 -7.29 2.85 -5.86
C ALA A 128 -6.94 1.94 -7.05
N THR A 129 -5.84 1.19 -6.92
CA THR A 129 -5.39 0.20 -7.90
C THR A 129 -4.87 -1.05 -7.19
N TYR A 130 -4.77 -2.16 -7.89
CA TYR A 130 -4.24 -3.43 -7.34
C TYR A 130 -3.18 -3.99 -8.28
N THR A 131 -2.13 -4.58 -7.72
CA THR A 131 -1.08 -5.22 -8.51
C THR A 131 -0.43 -6.40 -7.78
N THR A 132 0.46 -7.11 -8.45
CA THR A 132 1.13 -8.33 -7.99
C THR A 132 2.64 -8.18 -8.12
N TRP A 133 3.38 -8.44 -7.03
CA TRP A 133 4.85 -8.41 -7.00
C TRP A 133 5.35 -9.57 -6.15
N LYS A 134 6.25 -10.41 -6.69
CA LYS A 134 6.82 -11.59 -6.00
C LYS A 134 5.75 -12.40 -5.23
N ASP A 135 4.71 -12.83 -5.95
CA ASP A 135 3.54 -13.56 -5.44
C ASP A 135 2.71 -12.88 -4.31
N ASN A 136 3.03 -11.62 -3.97
CA ASN A 136 2.26 -10.80 -3.05
C ASN A 136 1.30 -9.86 -3.80
N ASN A 137 0.07 -9.75 -3.31
CA ASN A 137 -0.92 -8.79 -3.76
C ASN A 137 -0.73 -7.45 -3.04
N ILE A 138 -0.51 -6.39 -3.81
CA ILE A 138 -0.37 -5.03 -3.30
C ILE A 138 -1.55 -4.20 -3.80
N ASN A 139 -2.43 -3.81 -2.89
CA ASN A 139 -3.48 -2.82 -3.13
C ASN A 139 -2.89 -1.44 -2.80
N ILE A 140 -2.93 -0.53 -3.76
CA ILE A 140 -2.32 0.79 -3.67
C ILE A 140 -3.43 1.84 -3.70
N ILE A 141 -3.41 2.75 -2.73
CA ILE A 141 -4.22 3.98 -2.75
C ILE A 141 -3.26 5.15 -2.96
N ASP A 142 -3.31 5.76 -4.14
CA ASP A 142 -2.62 7.03 -4.37
C ASP A 142 -3.47 8.14 -3.72
N THR A 143 -2.86 8.93 -2.83
CA THR A 143 -3.58 9.93 -2.02
C THR A 143 -3.25 11.35 -2.48
N PRO A 144 -4.22 12.28 -2.49
CA PRO A 144 -3.97 13.66 -2.93
C PRO A 144 -2.97 14.38 -2.00
N GLY A 145 -2.05 15.15 -2.58
CA GLY A 145 -0.99 15.84 -1.82
C GLY A 145 -1.33 17.26 -1.36
N HIS A 146 -2.49 17.79 -1.72
CA HIS A 146 -2.89 19.17 -1.47
C HIS A 146 -3.62 19.31 -0.13
N VAL A 147 -3.48 20.47 0.51
CA VAL A 147 -4.12 20.76 1.82
C VAL A 147 -5.65 20.70 1.77
N ASP A 148 -6.23 21.09 0.63
CA ASP A 148 -7.68 21.16 0.44
C ASP A 148 -8.35 19.77 0.38
N PHE A 149 -7.57 18.72 0.09
CA PHE A 149 -8.05 17.35 -0.03
C PHE A 149 -7.66 16.47 1.17
N THR A 150 -7.33 17.08 2.31
CA THR A 150 -6.96 16.38 3.55
C THR A 150 -8.02 15.40 4.07
N VAL A 151 -9.30 15.62 3.74
CA VAL A 151 -10.41 14.68 4.04
C VAL A 151 -10.27 13.36 3.29
N GLU A 152 -9.80 13.38 2.03
CA GLU A 152 -9.56 12.18 1.25
C GLU A 152 -8.35 11.40 1.78
N VAL A 153 -7.27 12.09 2.13
CA VAL A 153 -6.10 11.48 2.81
C VAL A 153 -6.51 10.83 4.14
N GLU A 154 -7.37 11.49 4.93
CA GLU A 154 -7.88 10.95 6.20
C GLU A 154 -8.82 9.74 6.02
N ARG A 155 -9.55 9.64 4.91
CA ARG A 155 -10.33 8.44 4.55
C ARG A 155 -9.42 7.28 4.15
N ALA A 156 -8.42 7.55 3.31
CA ALA A 156 -7.46 6.54 2.87
C ALA A 156 -6.69 5.95 4.07
N LEU A 157 -6.13 6.79 4.95
CA LEU A 157 -5.32 6.33 6.08
C LEU A 157 -6.08 5.47 7.12
N ARG A 158 -7.42 5.42 7.08
CA ARG A 158 -8.23 4.54 7.94
C ARG A 158 -8.34 3.09 7.46
N VAL A 159 -8.02 2.82 6.19
CA VAL A 159 -8.19 1.50 5.56
C VAL A 159 -6.87 0.87 5.12
N LEU A 160 -5.74 1.48 5.51
CA LEU A 160 -4.40 1.12 5.07
C LEU A 160 -3.60 0.44 6.17
N ASP A 161 -2.92 -0.65 5.81
CA ASP A 161 -2.03 -1.39 6.71
C ASP A 161 -0.66 -0.70 6.86
N GLY A 162 -0.29 0.13 5.90
CA GLY A 162 0.95 0.90 5.88
C GLY A 162 0.95 2.02 4.86
N ALA A 163 1.96 2.89 4.92
CA ALA A 163 2.12 4.00 3.99
C ALA A 163 3.56 4.14 3.47
N VAL A 164 3.70 4.61 2.24
CA VAL A 164 4.96 5.11 1.69
C VAL A 164 4.90 6.65 1.73
N LEU A 165 5.71 7.25 2.60
CA LEU A 165 5.89 8.70 2.71
C LEU A 165 6.93 9.15 1.69
N VAL A 166 6.49 9.65 0.54
CA VAL A 166 7.40 10.17 -0.49
C VAL A 166 7.85 11.58 -0.14
N LEU A 167 9.15 11.85 -0.27
CA LEU A 167 9.80 13.12 0.01
C LEU A 167 10.63 13.55 -1.20
N CYS A 168 10.74 14.85 -1.44
CA CYS A 168 11.60 15.39 -2.50
C CYS A 168 13.01 15.65 -1.95
N SER A 169 14.05 15.11 -2.56
CA SER A 169 15.45 15.32 -2.14
C SER A 169 15.83 16.82 -2.04
N VAL A 170 15.37 17.62 -3.02
CA VAL A 170 15.59 19.07 -3.05
C VAL A 170 14.66 19.82 -2.08
N GLY A 171 13.41 19.37 -1.94
CA GLY A 171 12.36 20.07 -1.19
C GLY A 171 12.30 19.75 0.31
N GLY A 172 12.85 18.62 0.73
CA GLY A 172 12.84 18.14 2.11
C GLY A 172 11.45 17.95 2.72
N VAL A 173 11.38 18.12 4.03
CA VAL A 173 10.13 18.04 4.81
C VAL A 173 9.44 19.41 4.81
N GLN A 174 8.24 19.47 4.24
CA GLN A 174 7.43 20.67 4.08
C GLN A 174 6.20 20.68 5.00
N SER A 175 5.48 21.80 5.09
CA SER A 175 4.36 21.97 6.03
C SER A 175 3.24 20.94 5.83
N GLN A 176 2.95 20.56 4.58
CA GLN A 176 1.98 19.51 4.25
C GLN A 176 2.47 18.11 4.65
N THR A 177 3.79 17.86 4.57
CA THR A 177 4.40 16.62 5.09
C THR A 177 4.15 16.48 6.59
N LEU A 178 4.19 17.59 7.36
CA LEU A 178 3.84 17.57 8.79
C LEU A 178 2.36 17.24 9.01
N THR A 179 1.45 17.75 8.18
CA THR A 179 0.01 17.43 8.26
C THR A 179 -0.26 15.96 7.97
N VAL A 180 0.28 15.42 6.88
CA VAL A 180 0.17 13.99 6.52
C VAL A 180 0.77 13.12 7.63
N ASN A 181 1.95 13.48 8.17
CA ASN A 181 2.53 12.76 9.29
C ASN A 181 1.64 12.75 10.55
N ARG A 182 1.03 13.88 10.90
CA ARG A 182 0.06 13.95 12.01
C ARG A 182 -1.16 13.06 11.78
N GLN A 183 -1.62 12.93 10.53
CA GLN A 183 -2.70 12.01 10.18
C GLN A 183 -2.24 10.54 10.29
N MET A 184 -1.06 10.17 9.77
CA MET A 184 -0.51 8.80 9.92
C MET A 184 -0.33 8.42 11.39
N LYS A 185 0.22 9.32 12.22
CA LYS A 185 0.34 9.12 13.68
C LYS A 185 -1.03 8.96 14.36
N ARG A 186 -2.06 9.74 13.96
CA ARG A 186 -3.44 9.63 14.48
C ARG A 186 -4.05 8.25 14.20
N TYR A 187 -3.83 7.70 13.01
CA TYR A 187 -4.38 6.40 12.60
C TYR A 187 -3.44 5.21 12.84
N ASN A 188 -2.32 5.43 13.55
CA ASN A 188 -1.36 4.37 13.88
C ASN A 188 -0.79 3.62 12.65
N VAL A 189 -0.73 4.27 11.49
CA VAL A 189 -0.25 3.67 10.23
C VAL A 189 1.29 3.64 10.23
N PRO A 190 1.95 2.48 10.10
CA PRO A 190 3.40 2.40 9.96
C PRO A 190 3.82 2.93 8.58
N CYS A 191 4.99 3.56 8.50
CA CYS A 191 5.45 4.19 7.26
C CYS A 191 6.90 3.89 6.89
N ILE A 192 7.14 3.70 5.59
CA ILE A 192 8.46 3.73 4.95
C ILE A 192 8.64 5.12 4.35
N ALA A 193 9.79 5.76 4.55
CA ALA A 193 10.11 7.01 3.87
C ALA A 193 10.84 6.72 2.55
N PHE A 194 10.41 7.35 1.45
CA PHE A 194 11.07 7.24 0.14
C PHE A 194 11.51 8.62 -0.35
N ILE A 195 12.83 8.85 -0.41
CA ILE A 195 13.42 10.08 -0.93
C ILE A 195 13.51 9.95 -2.45
N ASN A 196 12.62 10.65 -3.14
CA ASN A 196 12.50 10.73 -4.58
C ASN A 196 13.24 11.98 -5.13
N LYS A 197 13.40 12.02 -6.46
CA LYS A 197 13.96 13.15 -7.20
C LYS A 197 15.43 13.44 -6.87
N LEU A 198 16.22 12.37 -6.69
CA LEU A 198 17.70 12.44 -6.62
C LEU A 198 18.33 13.04 -7.90
N ASP A 199 17.61 12.95 -9.03
CA ASP A 199 18.03 13.43 -10.35
C ASP A 199 18.03 14.96 -10.54
N ARG A 200 17.58 15.73 -9.55
CA ARG A 200 17.45 17.19 -9.63
C ARG A 200 18.63 17.91 -9.00
N MET A 201 19.04 19.03 -9.61
CA MET A 201 20.03 19.94 -9.05
C MET A 201 19.70 20.35 -7.60
N GLY A 202 20.69 20.27 -6.71
CA GLY A 202 20.54 20.51 -5.27
C GLY A 202 19.87 19.36 -4.52
N ALA A 203 19.97 18.12 -5.01
CA ALA A 203 19.55 16.93 -4.28
C ALA A 203 20.45 16.71 -3.05
N ASP A 204 19.85 16.62 -1.86
CA ASP A 204 20.57 16.37 -0.61
C ASP A 204 19.71 15.43 0.27
N PRO A 205 19.85 14.10 0.10
CA PRO A 205 19.06 13.12 0.83
C PRO A 205 19.40 13.10 2.33
N TYR A 206 20.65 13.35 2.70
CA TYR A 206 21.11 13.41 4.09
C TYR A 206 20.39 14.51 4.88
N ARG A 207 20.19 15.68 4.27
CA ARG A 207 19.36 16.76 4.83
C ARG A 207 17.91 16.36 4.95
N VAL A 208 17.35 15.55 4.04
CA VAL A 208 15.99 15.04 4.20
C VAL A 208 15.90 14.11 5.41
N VAL A 209 16.86 13.23 5.65
CA VAL A 209 16.92 12.38 6.87
C VAL A 209 17.08 13.21 8.14
N ARG A 210 17.99 14.20 8.15
CA ARG A 210 18.09 15.16 9.26
C ARG A 210 16.77 15.89 9.53
N GLN A 211 16.02 16.24 8.49
CA GLN A 211 14.70 16.86 8.62
C GLN A 211 13.58 15.89 9.05
N LEU A 212 13.64 14.60 8.68
CA LEU A 212 12.76 13.56 9.22
C LEU A 212 12.93 13.45 10.74
N ARG A 213 14.18 13.34 11.21
CA ARG A 213 14.51 13.31 12.64
C ARG A 213 14.03 14.58 13.37
N THR A 214 14.48 15.75 12.91
CA THR A 214 14.24 17.03 13.62
C THR A 214 12.84 17.61 13.49
N LYS A 215 12.19 17.55 12.31
CA LYS A 215 10.87 18.17 12.08
C LYS A 215 9.69 17.22 12.26
N LEU A 216 9.86 15.94 11.94
CA LEU A 216 8.78 14.95 12.09
C LEU A 216 8.86 14.17 13.41
N GLY A 217 10.01 14.20 14.09
CA GLY A 217 10.25 13.41 15.30
C GLY A 217 10.20 11.93 15.00
N HIS A 218 10.87 11.50 13.93
CA HIS A 218 10.99 10.09 13.54
C HIS A 218 12.41 9.61 13.85
N ASN A 219 12.53 8.46 14.51
CA ASN A 219 13.78 7.71 14.50
C ASN A 219 13.92 7.06 13.11
N ALA A 220 14.77 7.62 12.26
CA ALA A 220 14.85 7.27 10.85
C ALA A 220 16.30 7.12 10.41
N ALA A 221 16.65 6.06 9.71
CA ALA A 221 17.98 5.85 9.13
C ALA A 221 17.87 5.30 7.70
N PHE A 222 18.93 5.46 6.92
CA PHE A 222 19.01 4.92 5.57
C PHE A 222 18.97 3.39 5.60
N LEU A 223 18.20 2.80 4.69
CA LEU A 223 18.41 1.43 4.23
C LEU A 223 19.20 1.40 2.93
N HIS A 224 19.00 2.41 2.07
CA HIS A 224 19.71 2.54 0.81
C HIS A 224 20.43 3.89 0.72
N LEU A 225 21.66 3.90 0.21
CA LEU A 225 22.39 5.12 -0.20
C LEU A 225 22.33 5.28 -1.72
N PRO A 226 22.38 6.51 -2.27
CA PRO A 226 22.43 6.71 -3.71
C PRO A 226 23.86 6.64 -4.23
N ILE A 227 24.08 5.95 -5.36
CA ILE A 227 25.37 5.98 -6.08
C ILE A 227 25.31 7.19 -7.00
N GLY A 228 26.02 8.25 -6.62
CA GLY A 228 25.98 9.56 -7.28
C GLY A 228 24.65 10.31 -7.14
N LEU A 229 24.64 11.57 -7.56
CA LEU A 229 23.48 12.47 -7.47
C LEU A 229 23.22 13.17 -8.82
N GLU A 230 22.04 13.78 -8.97
CA GLU A 230 21.69 14.62 -10.12
C GLU A 230 21.80 13.89 -11.48
N SER A 231 22.67 14.36 -12.38
CA SER A 231 23.02 13.68 -13.64
C SER A 231 23.66 12.31 -13.38
N GLU A 232 24.53 12.22 -12.38
CA GLU A 232 25.43 11.12 -12.03
C GLU A 232 24.77 10.06 -11.12
N CYS A 233 23.46 10.16 -10.86
CA CYS A 233 22.73 9.12 -10.13
C CYS A 233 22.66 7.82 -10.96
N GLU A 234 23.58 6.89 -10.69
CA GLU A 234 23.79 5.64 -11.42
C GLU A 234 22.98 4.47 -10.84
N GLY A 235 22.95 4.34 -9.52
CA GLY A 235 22.33 3.22 -8.80
C GLY A 235 22.04 3.55 -7.35
N ILE A 236 21.85 2.52 -6.53
CA ILE A 236 21.76 2.64 -5.06
C ILE A 236 22.56 1.52 -4.39
N VAL A 237 23.09 1.74 -3.18
CA VAL A 237 23.70 0.69 -2.35
C VAL A 237 22.69 0.24 -1.30
N ASP A 238 22.48 -1.07 -1.15
CA ASP A 238 21.74 -1.65 -0.02
C ASP A 238 22.67 -1.83 1.18
N LEU A 239 22.40 -1.10 2.27
CA LEU A 239 23.19 -1.14 3.51
C LEU A 239 22.98 -2.42 4.32
N ILE A 240 21.94 -3.20 4.05
CA ILE A 240 21.61 -4.44 4.74
C ILE A 240 22.36 -5.61 4.10
N GLU A 241 22.25 -5.75 2.78
CA GLU A 241 22.92 -6.82 2.02
C GLU A 241 24.35 -6.47 1.59
N GLN A 242 24.81 -5.22 1.76
CA GLN A 242 26.13 -4.73 1.35
C GLN A 242 26.41 -4.98 -0.15
N LYS A 243 25.48 -4.53 -1.01
CA LYS A 243 25.58 -4.64 -2.47
C LYS A 243 25.19 -3.34 -3.17
N ALA A 244 25.82 -3.07 -4.31
CA ALA A 244 25.37 -2.03 -5.23
C ALA A 244 24.31 -2.58 -6.20
N LEU A 245 23.21 -1.84 -6.36
CA LEU A 245 22.11 -2.14 -7.27
C LEU A 245 22.12 -1.13 -8.42
N TYR A 246 22.45 -1.61 -9.61
CA TYR A 246 22.39 -0.85 -10.85
C TYR A 246 21.10 -1.18 -11.60
N PHE A 247 20.52 -0.19 -12.26
CA PHE A 247 19.25 -0.31 -12.99
C PHE A 247 19.53 -0.21 -14.48
N GLU A 248 19.65 -1.36 -15.13
CA GLU A 248 19.99 -1.52 -16.54
C GLU A 248 18.73 -1.89 -17.36
N GLY A 249 18.89 -2.03 -18.68
CA GLY A 249 17.79 -2.32 -19.59
C GLY A 249 16.84 -1.14 -19.88
N ALA A 250 15.86 -1.38 -20.75
CA ALA A 250 14.92 -0.37 -21.19
C ALA A 250 14.03 0.09 -20.02
N GLN A 251 14.14 1.36 -19.65
CA GLN A 251 13.43 1.92 -18.49
C GLN A 251 13.76 1.26 -17.14
N GLY A 252 14.98 0.72 -16.97
CA GLY A 252 15.48 0.23 -15.67
C GLY A 252 14.86 -1.07 -15.19
N THR A 253 14.35 -1.91 -16.10
CA THR A 253 13.68 -3.18 -15.78
C THR A 253 14.61 -4.25 -15.22
N GLU A 254 15.90 -4.20 -15.56
CA GLU A 254 16.89 -5.20 -15.14
C GLU A 254 17.69 -4.65 -13.96
N VAL A 255 17.58 -5.31 -12.80
CA VAL A 255 18.36 -4.94 -11.60
C VAL A 255 19.60 -5.81 -11.57
N VAL A 256 20.77 -5.19 -11.65
CA VAL A 256 22.07 -5.85 -11.65
C VAL A 256 22.77 -5.59 -10.32
N GLU A 257 22.99 -6.65 -9.56
CA GLU A 257 23.78 -6.63 -8.32
C GLU A 257 25.28 -6.60 -8.67
N LYS A 258 26.02 -5.69 -8.05
CA LYS A 258 27.48 -5.53 -8.18
C LYS A 258 28.10 -5.26 -6.81
N GLU A 259 29.42 -5.38 -6.72
CA GLU A 259 30.18 -4.95 -5.55
C GLU A 259 30.07 -3.43 -5.34
N ILE A 260 30.29 -2.99 -4.11
CA ILE A 260 30.18 -1.57 -3.73
C ILE A 260 31.39 -0.80 -4.30
N PRO A 261 31.20 0.38 -4.91
CA PRO A 261 32.30 1.24 -5.35
C PRO A 261 33.30 1.53 -4.22
N GLU A 262 34.60 1.44 -4.51
CA GLU A 262 35.68 1.59 -3.51
C GLU A 262 35.64 2.94 -2.78
N ASP A 263 35.22 4.00 -3.48
CA ASP A 263 35.07 5.36 -2.96
C ASP A 263 33.89 5.53 -1.99
N MET A 264 32.94 4.59 -1.98
CA MET A 264 31.77 4.59 -1.08
C MET A 264 31.92 3.65 0.12
N LEU A 265 32.96 2.81 0.20
CA LEU A 265 33.08 1.78 1.25
C LEU A 265 33.08 2.36 2.67
N GLU A 266 33.85 3.44 2.91
CA GLU A 266 33.91 4.10 4.23
C GLU A 266 32.54 4.68 4.63
N GLU A 267 31.84 5.33 3.68
CA GLU A 267 30.51 5.89 3.94
C GLU A 267 29.47 4.81 4.20
N VAL A 268 29.50 3.69 3.45
CA VAL A 268 28.60 2.57 3.64
C VAL A 268 28.75 1.97 5.03
N GLU A 269 29.97 1.74 5.50
CA GLU A 269 30.20 1.21 6.85
C GLU A 269 29.77 2.22 7.94
N GLU A 270 30.05 3.52 7.78
CA GLU A 270 29.55 4.55 8.70
C GLU A 270 28.01 4.55 8.76
N LYS A 271 27.34 4.51 7.61
CA LYS A 271 25.87 4.57 7.51
C LYS A 271 25.20 3.25 7.93
N ARG A 272 25.88 2.11 7.77
CA ARG A 272 25.45 0.80 8.29
C ARG A 272 25.58 0.75 9.81
N HIS A 273 26.65 1.30 10.39
CA HIS A 273 26.77 1.45 11.84
C HIS A 273 25.67 2.39 12.40
N GLU A 274 25.46 3.55 11.77
CA GLU A 274 24.37 4.47 12.11
C GLU A 274 22.98 3.80 12.02
N LEU A 275 22.73 2.96 11.01
CA LEU A 275 21.51 2.17 10.90
C LEU A 275 21.34 1.20 12.08
N ILE A 276 22.38 0.45 12.43
CA ILE A 276 22.34 -0.53 13.54
C ILE A 276 22.12 0.18 14.88
N GLU A 277 22.79 1.31 15.13
CA GLU A 277 22.60 2.13 16.33
C GLU A 277 21.17 2.69 16.43
N HIS A 278 20.62 3.25 15.34
CA HIS A 278 19.25 3.75 15.33
C HIS A 278 18.21 2.63 15.49
N LEU A 279 18.52 1.41 15.07
CA LEU A 279 17.62 0.27 15.13
C LEU A 279 17.70 -0.47 16.48
N SER A 280 18.87 -0.57 17.12
CA SER A 280 19.05 -1.14 18.46
C SER A 280 18.34 -0.30 19.54
N ASN A 281 18.26 1.02 19.33
CA ASN A 281 17.43 1.93 20.14
C ASN A 281 15.90 1.76 19.94
N ALA A 282 15.45 0.94 18.98
CA ALA A 282 14.04 0.80 18.59
C ALA A 282 13.49 -0.64 18.59
N ASP A 283 14.36 -1.64 18.78
CA ASP A 283 14.02 -3.07 18.82
C ASP A 283 14.82 -3.76 19.93
N ASP A 284 14.13 -4.22 20.98
CA ASP A 284 14.76 -4.76 22.19
C ASP A 284 15.70 -5.94 21.90
N ILE A 285 15.33 -6.82 20.95
CA ILE A 285 16.12 -8.01 20.58
C ILE A 285 17.46 -7.60 19.94
N LEU A 286 17.43 -6.62 19.02
CA LEU A 286 18.67 -6.10 18.43
C LEU A 286 19.46 -5.24 19.44
N GLY A 287 18.77 -4.58 20.38
CA GLY A 287 19.36 -3.89 21.52
C GLY A 287 20.19 -4.82 22.39
N GLU A 288 19.65 -5.98 22.79
CA GLU A 288 20.37 -7.01 23.54
C GLU A 288 21.59 -7.52 22.77
N MET A 289 21.44 -7.87 21.48
CA MET A 289 22.56 -8.32 20.64
C MET A 289 23.69 -7.28 20.56
N PHE A 290 23.34 -6.00 20.43
CA PHE A 290 24.29 -4.88 20.36
C PHE A 290 25.03 -4.68 21.69
N LEU A 291 24.33 -4.78 22.82
CA LEU A 291 24.93 -4.71 24.16
C LEU A 291 25.86 -5.90 24.47
N GLU A 292 25.63 -7.06 23.86
CA GLU A 292 26.48 -8.26 23.97
C GLU A 292 27.63 -8.29 22.93
N GLU A 293 27.85 -7.20 22.18
CA GLU A 293 28.83 -7.09 21.08
C GLU A 293 28.67 -8.19 19.99
N LYS A 294 27.47 -8.76 19.84
CA LYS A 294 27.17 -9.78 18.83
C LYS A 294 26.89 -9.13 17.48
N THR A 295 27.55 -9.60 16.44
CA THR A 295 27.29 -9.17 15.06
C THR A 295 25.95 -9.72 14.56
N PRO A 296 24.95 -8.87 14.26
CA PRO A 296 23.64 -9.33 13.81
C PRO A 296 23.70 -9.83 12.36
N THR A 297 22.93 -10.87 12.03
CA THR A 297 22.85 -11.35 10.64
C THR A 297 21.91 -10.48 9.81
N VAL A 298 22.00 -10.59 8.47
CA VAL A 298 21.06 -9.97 7.52
C VAL A 298 19.60 -10.29 7.87
N SER A 299 19.31 -11.50 8.32
CA SER A 299 17.96 -11.92 8.71
C SER A 299 17.50 -11.21 10.00
N ASP A 300 18.39 -11.08 10.99
CA ASP A 300 18.08 -10.38 12.24
C ASP A 300 17.81 -8.90 12.01
N ILE A 301 18.62 -8.24 11.15
CA ILE A 301 18.45 -6.84 10.75
C ILE A 301 17.10 -6.67 10.03
N LYS A 302 16.78 -7.47 9.00
CA LYS A 302 15.49 -7.37 8.30
C LYS A 302 14.30 -7.62 9.24
N ALA A 303 14.41 -8.56 10.16
CA ALA A 303 13.38 -8.85 11.17
C ALA A 303 13.21 -7.71 12.19
N ALA A 304 14.30 -7.10 12.66
CA ALA A 304 14.28 -5.94 13.55
C ALA A 304 13.68 -4.70 12.86
N ILE A 305 14.06 -4.40 11.61
CA ILE A 305 13.43 -3.32 10.81
C ILE A 305 11.93 -3.57 10.72
N ARG A 306 11.49 -4.79 10.40
CA ARG A 306 10.06 -5.13 10.34
C ARG A 306 9.35 -4.91 11.68
N ARG A 307 9.93 -5.36 12.81
CA ARG A 307 9.35 -5.16 14.15
C ARG A 307 9.24 -3.67 14.51
N ALA A 308 10.34 -2.92 14.39
CA ALA A 308 10.41 -1.51 14.75
C ALA A 308 9.56 -0.61 13.83
N THR A 309 9.45 -0.94 12.54
CA THR A 309 8.57 -0.24 11.57
C THR A 309 7.10 -0.45 11.92
N ILE A 310 6.69 -1.69 12.22
CA ILE A 310 5.32 -2.01 12.65
C ILE A 310 4.98 -1.33 13.98
N ALA A 311 5.93 -1.27 14.92
CA ALA A 311 5.79 -0.55 16.18
C ALA A 311 5.73 0.99 16.00
N LYS A 312 6.12 1.51 14.84
CA LYS A 312 6.38 2.94 14.54
C LYS A 312 7.51 3.55 15.40
N ALA A 313 8.35 2.69 15.99
CA ALA A 313 9.55 3.08 16.74
C ALA A 313 10.72 3.42 15.80
N PHE A 314 10.68 2.95 14.55
CA PHE A 314 11.65 3.24 13.49
C PHE A 314 10.94 3.58 12.18
N THR A 315 11.56 4.38 11.32
CA THR A 315 11.11 4.72 9.97
C THR A 315 12.25 4.44 8.98
N PRO A 316 12.22 3.33 8.24
CA PRO A 316 13.24 3.03 7.23
C PRO A 316 13.21 4.05 6.10
N VAL A 317 14.39 4.54 5.71
CA VAL A 317 14.53 5.51 4.61
C VAL A 317 15.16 4.84 3.39
N MET A 318 14.38 4.75 2.32
CA MET A 318 14.83 4.31 1.00
C MET A 318 14.99 5.51 0.07
N VAL A 319 15.83 5.38 -0.96
CA VAL A 319 16.13 6.46 -1.90
C VAL A 319 15.95 6.00 -3.35
N GLY A 320 15.64 6.91 -4.25
CA GLY A 320 15.55 6.62 -5.68
C GLY A 320 15.11 7.80 -6.55
N THR A 321 14.89 7.52 -7.83
CA THR A 321 14.32 8.48 -8.78
C THR A 321 13.27 7.78 -9.64
N ALA A 322 12.00 8.11 -9.36
CA ALA A 322 10.88 7.65 -10.17
C ALA A 322 10.88 8.26 -11.58
N LEU A 323 11.65 9.32 -11.85
CA LEU A 323 11.74 9.89 -13.20
C LEU A 323 12.74 9.11 -14.07
N LYS A 324 13.96 8.88 -13.57
CA LYS A 324 14.99 8.07 -14.24
C LYS A 324 14.83 6.55 -14.01
N ASN A 325 13.73 6.12 -13.41
CA ASN A 325 13.35 4.71 -13.22
C ASN A 325 14.27 3.90 -12.28
N LYS A 326 14.89 4.52 -11.26
CA LYS A 326 15.83 3.87 -10.34
C LYS A 326 15.29 3.78 -8.91
N GLY A 327 15.53 2.66 -8.21
CA GLY A 327 15.19 2.48 -6.80
C GLY A 327 13.70 2.17 -6.50
N VAL A 328 12.88 1.88 -7.51
CA VAL A 328 11.44 1.57 -7.31
C VAL A 328 11.24 0.09 -6.95
N GLN A 329 12.02 -0.82 -7.54
CA GLN A 329 11.93 -2.25 -7.24
C GLN A 329 12.38 -2.57 -5.80
N PRO A 330 13.49 -2.02 -5.27
CA PRO A 330 13.86 -2.17 -3.86
C PRO A 330 12.83 -1.55 -2.89
N LEU A 331 12.09 -0.52 -3.33
CA LEU A 331 10.94 0.00 -2.56
C LEU A 331 9.77 -0.99 -2.51
N LEU A 332 9.46 -1.69 -3.62
CA LEU A 332 8.44 -2.74 -3.64
C LEU A 332 8.82 -3.93 -2.77
N ASP A 333 10.10 -4.29 -2.74
CA ASP A 333 10.63 -5.32 -1.84
C ASP A 333 10.51 -4.87 -0.37
N GLY A 334 10.93 -3.65 -0.04
CA GLY A 334 10.76 -3.07 1.30
C GLY A 334 9.30 -2.99 1.77
N VAL A 335 8.35 -2.76 0.85
CA VAL A 335 6.91 -2.81 1.13
C VAL A 335 6.46 -4.21 1.56
N ILE A 336 6.97 -5.27 0.93
CA ILE A 336 6.64 -6.66 1.31
C ILE A 336 7.30 -7.00 2.65
N ASP A 337 8.59 -6.68 2.78
CA ASP A 337 9.47 -7.09 3.88
C ASP A 337 9.18 -6.36 5.20
N TYR A 338 8.87 -5.05 5.16
CA TYR A 338 8.81 -4.23 6.37
C TYR A 338 7.39 -3.77 6.79
N LEU A 339 6.41 -3.73 5.87
CA LEU A 339 5.03 -3.34 6.23
C LEU A 339 4.16 -4.50 6.72
N LEU A 340 3.09 -4.14 7.43
CA LEU A 340 2.07 -5.06 7.93
C LEU A 340 1.43 -5.89 6.81
N ASN A 341 1.05 -7.12 7.15
CA ASN A 341 0.16 -7.95 6.34
C ASN A 341 -1.22 -8.03 6.99
N GLN A 342 -2.24 -8.35 6.20
CA GLN A 342 -3.64 -8.37 6.65
C GLN A 342 -3.89 -9.34 7.82
N MET A 343 -3.12 -10.42 7.93
CA MET A 343 -3.26 -11.37 9.05
C MET A 343 -2.94 -10.72 10.40
N LYS A 344 -1.90 -9.89 10.50
CA LYS A 344 -1.47 -9.33 11.79
C LYS A 344 -2.46 -8.29 12.33
N LEU A 345 -3.19 -7.61 11.45
CA LEU A 345 -4.24 -6.64 11.83
C LEU A 345 -5.38 -7.29 12.64
N LEU A 346 -5.79 -8.50 12.25
CA LEU A 346 -6.88 -9.27 12.88
C LEU A 346 -6.53 -9.77 14.30
N ILE A 347 -5.26 -9.77 14.67
CA ILE A 347 -4.77 -10.23 15.99
C ILE A 347 -4.61 -9.04 16.96
N THR A 348 -4.53 -7.81 16.43
CA THR A 348 -4.31 -6.57 17.20
C THR A 348 -5.55 -5.67 17.32
N GLY A 349 -6.70 -6.10 16.80
CA GLY A 349 -7.96 -5.35 16.75
C GLY A 349 -8.95 -5.69 17.87
#